data_AF-A0A2D9RH51-F1
#
_entry.id   AF-A0A2D9RH51-F1
#
_cell.length_a   1.000
_cell.length_b   1.000
_cell.length_c   1.000
_cell.angle_alpha   90.00
_cell.angle_beta   90.00
_cell.angle_gamma   90.00
#
_symmetry.space_group_name_H-M   'P 1'
#
loop_
_entity.id
_entity.type
_entity.pdbx_description
1 polymer ?
#
loop_
_entity_poly.entity_id
_entity_poly.type
_entity_poly.pdbx_seq_one_letter_code
_entity_poly.pdbx_strand_id
1 'polypeptide(L)'
;MRAVVIVRKLYSSSRQANKANPSFVWNRSNVTKFNSSRPEPNVTSKKLESDKSEHAEKKHTGGFFGWLRARFIAGLVIATPIVVPILLIVWIVSIIDERIKPILRSAIPQNVRNLDLGFFTVDNLIGYTPGIGVLFAVIALTLLGALAANLLGRTLIRTSERVVEAVPILRTLYTPLRQLVEIFSDKESSSFKEVVLVEYPKEGTWAVGFLTSRAREEIAVKLEDSFVGVFVPTTPNPTSGFLIYVPEDKIRHLNMSVEDGAKLIVSAGVVVPKATDQSGLGSDNVALPEK
;
A
#
# COMPACT_ATOMS: atom_id res chain seq x y z
N MET A 1 -14.52 -21.31 17.92
CA MET A 1 -15.02 -22.67 17.56
C MET A 1 -16.51 -22.70 17.13
N ARG A 2 -17.04 -21.65 16.48
CA ARG A 2 -18.42 -21.62 15.94
C ARG A 2 -18.55 -21.13 14.48
N ALA A 3 -17.45 -20.74 13.83
CA ALA A 3 -17.44 -20.29 12.43
C ALA A 3 -17.15 -21.42 11.41
N VAL A 4 -16.59 -22.56 11.83
CA VAL A 4 -16.21 -23.67 10.93
C VAL A 4 -17.39 -24.61 10.62
N VAL A 5 -18.48 -24.55 11.40
CA VAL A 5 -19.65 -25.44 11.23
C VAL A 5 -20.61 -24.96 10.13
N ILE A 6 -20.61 -23.65 9.81
CA ILE A 6 -21.55 -23.07 8.83
C ILE A 6 -21.07 -23.25 7.38
N VAL A 7 -19.75 -23.25 7.14
CA VAL A 7 -19.19 -23.41 5.78
C VAL A 7 -19.32 -24.86 5.29
N ARG A 8 -19.32 -25.86 6.20
CA ARG A 8 -19.45 -27.28 5.83
C ARG A 8 -20.87 -27.69 5.40
N LYS A 9 -21.89 -26.87 5.72
CA LYS A 9 -23.31 -27.16 5.41
C LYS A 9 -23.78 -26.59 4.07
N LEU A 10 -23.02 -25.66 3.47
CA LEU A 10 -23.33 -25.07 2.17
C LEU A 10 -22.64 -25.78 0.98
N TYR A 11 -21.64 -26.64 1.24
CA TYR A 11 -20.90 -27.33 0.17
C TYR A 11 -21.39 -28.75 -0.16
N SER A 12 -22.33 -29.32 0.62
CA SER A 12 -22.87 -30.67 0.38
C SER A 12 -24.21 -30.71 -0.36
N SER A 13 -24.83 -29.54 -0.64
CA SER A 13 -26.16 -29.47 -1.28
C SER A 13 -26.10 -29.21 -2.80
N SER A 14 -24.92 -28.94 -3.37
CA SER A 14 -24.75 -28.69 -4.81
C SER A 14 -24.30 -29.91 -5.64
N ARG A 15 -24.13 -31.09 -5.03
CA ARG A 15 -23.73 -32.34 -5.72
C ARG A 15 -24.86 -33.35 -5.97
N GLN A 16 -26.11 -33.06 -5.63
CA GLN A 16 -27.24 -33.97 -5.87
C GLN A 16 -28.23 -33.51 -6.96
N ALA A 17 -28.02 -32.34 -7.58
CA ALA A 17 -28.94 -31.81 -8.61
C ALA A 17 -28.47 -32.05 -10.07
N ASN A 18 -27.51 -32.96 -10.31
CA ASN A 18 -27.01 -33.22 -11.67
C ASN A 18 -26.92 -34.72 -12.01
N LYS A 19 -28.05 -35.41 -11.84
CA LYS A 19 -28.31 -36.74 -12.40
C LYS A 19 -29.80 -36.87 -12.73
N ALA A 20 -30.22 -36.38 -13.91
CA ALA A 20 -31.39 -36.90 -14.61
C ALA A 20 -31.44 -36.37 -16.05
N ASN A 21 -31.52 -37.32 -16.99
CA ASN A 21 -32.04 -37.23 -18.36
C ASN A 21 -31.06 -36.93 -19.54
N PRO A 22 -30.61 -37.96 -20.26
CA PRO A 22 -29.94 -37.84 -21.56
C PRO A 22 -30.88 -38.26 -22.70
N SER A 23 -31.41 -37.31 -23.46
CA SER A 23 -31.78 -37.44 -24.89
C SER A 23 -32.66 -36.27 -25.32
N PHE A 24 -32.08 -35.29 -26.03
CA PHE A 24 -32.88 -34.45 -26.92
C PHE A 24 -32.01 -33.83 -28.02
N VAL A 25 -32.18 -34.37 -29.23
CA VAL A 25 -31.56 -33.93 -30.48
C VAL A 25 -32.51 -32.93 -31.15
N TRP A 26 -32.01 -31.77 -31.56
CA TRP A 26 -32.82 -30.77 -32.27
C TRP A 26 -32.89 -31.08 -33.77
N ASN A 27 -34.11 -31.24 -34.30
CA ASN A 27 -34.41 -31.33 -35.73
C ASN A 27 -35.19 -30.07 -36.14
N ARG A 28 -34.68 -29.32 -37.14
CA ARG A 28 -35.36 -28.17 -37.76
C ARG A 28 -35.86 -28.58 -39.14
N SER A 29 -37.17 -28.64 -39.32
CA SER A 29 -37.80 -28.41 -40.62
C SER A 29 -39.31 -28.21 -40.49
N ASN A 30 -39.81 -27.23 -41.26
CA ASN A 30 -41.18 -27.10 -41.78
C ASN A 30 -42.25 -26.63 -40.77
N VAL A 31 -43.26 -25.79 -41.07
CA VAL A 31 -43.87 -25.30 -42.33
C VAL A 31 -44.87 -24.17 -41.91
N THR A 32 -44.72 -22.95 -42.42
CA THR A 32 -45.59 -22.20 -43.38
C THR A 32 -47.11 -22.10 -43.16
N LYS A 33 -47.64 -20.89 -43.48
CA LYS A 33 -48.96 -20.53 -44.07
C LYS A 33 -50.20 -20.52 -43.12
N PHE A 34 -51.28 -19.74 -43.30
CA PHE A 34 -51.68 -18.62 -44.16
C PHE A 34 -53.08 -18.13 -43.66
N ASN A 35 -53.26 -16.81 -43.53
CA ASN A 35 -54.44 -15.95 -43.79
C ASN A 35 -55.92 -16.31 -43.42
N SER A 36 -56.62 -15.24 -42.98
CA SER A 36 -57.98 -14.77 -43.35
C SER A 36 -59.18 -14.97 -42.41
N SER A 37 -59.65 -13.82 -41.91
CA SER A 37 -61.06 -13.35 -41.86
C SER A 37 -62.09 -14.00 -40.94
N ARG A 38 -62.47 -13.29 -39.86
CA ARG A 38 -63.88 -13.02 -39.47
C ARG A 38 -64.00 -11.86 -38.45
N PRO A 39 -65.13 -11.11 -38.46
CA PRO A 39 -65.27 -9.80 -37.80
C PRO A 39 -65.74 -9.87 -36.33
N GLU A 40 -65.55 -8.74 -35.63
CA GLU A 40 -65.76 -8.49 -34.19
C GLU A 40 -67.21 -8.66 -33.66
N PRO A 41 -67.37 -8.65 -32.31
CA PRO A 41 -67.99 -7.45 -31.75
C PRO A 41 -67.24 -6.85 -30.53
N ASN A 42 -66.83 -5.60 -30.70
CA ASN A 42 -66.93 -4.47 -29.77
C ASN A 42 -66.17 -4.57 -28.43
N VAL A 43 -64.85 -4.41 -28.52
CA VAL A 43 -63.90 -4.20 -27.41
C VAL A 43 -63.92 -2.76 -26.87
N THR A 44 -64.71 -1.86 -27.47
CA THR A 44 -64.51 -0.41 -27.35
C THR A 44 -64.92 0.18 -25.99
N SER A 45 -65.89 -0.38 -25.27
CA SER A 45 -66.33 0.21 -23.99
C SER A 45 -65.54 -0.26 -22.77
N LYS A 46 -64.96 -1.47 -22.81
CA LYS A 46 -64.24 -2.03 -21.66
C LYS A 46 -62.78 -1.61 -21.59
N LYS A 47 -62.19 -1.23 -22.73
CA LYS A 47 -60.78 -0.80 -22.81
C LYS A 47 -60.55 0.65 -22.40
N LEU A 48 -61.57 1.51 -22.49
CA LEU A 48 -61.45 2.92 -22.07
C LEU A 48 -61.42 3.11 -20.55
N GLU A 49 -61.91 2.14 -19.76
CA GLU A 49 -61.78 2.15 -18.30
C GLU A 49 -60.53 1.41 -17.80
N SER A 50 -60.05 0.38 -18.51
CA SER A 50 -58.85 -0.35 -18.08
C SER A 50 -57.53 0.35 -18.46
N ASP A 51 -57.53 1.22 -19.47
CA ASP A 51 -56.31 1.91 -19.94
C ASP A 51 -56.01 3.17 -19.11
N LYS A 52 -56.93 3.61 -18.23
CA LYS A 52 -56.69 4.74 -17.30
C LYS A 52 -56.03 4.32 -15.98
N SER A 53 -55.98 3.03 -15.67
CA SER A 53 -55.40 2.54 -14.40
C SER A 53 -54.02 1.91 -14.55
N GLU A 54 -53.50 1.72 -15.77
CA GLU A 54 -52.20 1.06 -16.03
C GLU A 54 -51.03 2.04 -16.25
N HIS A 55 -51.28 3.34 -16.17
CA HIS A 55 -50.24 4.39 -16.11
C HIS A 55 -50.17 5.05 -14.73
N ALA A 56 -50.37 4.28 -13.66
CA ALA A 56 -49.89 4.65 -12.34
C ALA A 56 -48.35 4.49 -12.32
N GLU A 57 -47.69 5.54 -12.82
CA GLU A 57 -46.32 5.95 -12.54
C GLU A 57 -45.79 5.28 -11.27
N LYS A 58 -44.94 4.24 -11.41
CA LYS A 58 -44.07 3.78 -10.33
C LYS A 58 -43.07 4.89 -10.06
N LYS A 59 -43.53 5.91 -9.33
CA LYS A 59 -42.69 6.97 -8.79
C LYS A 59 -41.76 6.28 -7.80
N HIS A 60 -40.53 6.02 -8.23
CA HIS A 60 -39.43 5.72 -7.35
C HIS A 60 -39.22 6.94 -6.45
N THR A 61 -40.00 7.06 -5.37
CA THR A 61 -39.65 7.89 -4.23
C THR A 61 -38.57 7.13 -3.47
N GLY A 62 -37.39 7.01 -4.09
CA GLY A 62 -36.17 6.80 -3.32
C GLY A 62 -36.12 7.95 -2.34
N GLY A 63 -36.29 7.65 -1.04
CA GLY A 63 -36.44 8.68 -0.02
C GLY A 63 -35.34 9.72 -0.17
N PHE A 64 -35.69 10.99 -0.18
CA PHE A 64 -34.75 12.12 -0.29
C PHE A 64 -33.53 11.94 0.62
N PHE A 65 -33.74 11.36 1.81
CA PHE A 65 -32.69 11.00 2.74
C PHE A 65 -31.69 9.95 2.22
N GLY A 66 -32.15 8.93 1.50
CA GLY A 66 -31.28 7.94 0.84
C GLY A 66 -30.47 8.54 -0.31
N TRP A 67 -31.09 9.44 -1.09
CA TRP A 67 -30.42 10.20 -2.15
C TRP A 67 -29.33 11.13 -1.59
N LEU A 68 -29.60 11.79 -0.46
CA LEU A 68 -28.67 12.68 0.22
C LEU A 68 -27.53 11.90 0.87
N ARG A 69 -27.84 10.80 1.57
CA ARG A 69 -26.83 9.90 2.17
C ARG A 69 -25.89 9.34 1.10
N ALA A 70 -26.41 8.87 -0.04
CA ALA A 70 -25.59 8.35 -1.12
C ALA A 70 -24.62 9.41 -1.69
N ARG A 71 -25.08 10.66 -1.83
CA ARG A 71 -24.25 11.79 -2.31
C ARG A 71 -23.22 12.24 -1.28
N PHE A 72 -23.59 12.28 -0.01
CA PHE A 72 -22.65 12.58 1.08
C PHE A 72 -21.54 11.53 1.15
N ILE A 73 -21.88 10.23 1.09
CA ILE A 73 -20.89 9.15 1.11
C ILE A 73 -19.99 9.23 -0.13
N ALA A 74 -20.55 9.45 -1.32
CA ALA A 74 -19.75 9.61 -2.55
C ALA A 74 -18.79 10.81 -2.44
N GLY A 75 -19.26 11.96 -1.93
CA GLY A 75 -18.42 13.12 -1.67
C GLY A 75 -17.31 12.85 -0.66
N LEU A 76 -17.61 12.12 0.43
CA LEU A 76 -16.63 11.73 1.43
C LEU A 76 -15.56 10.82 0.84
N VAL A 77 -15.95 9.79 0.06
CA VAL A 77 -15.00 8.85 -0.58
C VAL A 77 -14.07 9.58 -1.55
N ILE A 78 -14.60 10.52 -2.35
CA ILE A 78 -13.80 11.31 -3.29
C ILE A 78 -12.85 12.26 -2.56
N ALA A 79 -13.28 12.87 -1.45
CA ALA A 79 -12.46 13.78 -0.65
C ALA A 79 -11.42 13.07 0.22
N THR A 80 -11.66 11.81 0.60
CA THR A 80 -10.80 10.99 1.47
C THR A 80 -9.31 11.04 1.11
N PRO A 81 -8.88 10.78 -0.16
CA PRO A 81 -7.46 10.78 -0.50
C PRO A 81 -6.75 12.12 -0.35
N ILE A 82 -7.49 13.23 -0.25
CA ILE A 82 -6.93 14.58 -0.08
C ILE A 82 -6.97 14.97 1.40
N VAL A 83 -8.11 14.76 2.05
CA VAL A 83 -8.32 15.19 3.44
C VAL A 83 -7.48 14.37 4.40
N VAL A 84 -7.36 13.05 4.20
CA VAL A 84 -6.63 12.18 5.13
C VAL A 84 -5.14 12.57 5.23
N PRO A 85 -4.38 12.75 4.13
CA PRO A 85 -3.00 13.22 4.23
C PRO A 85 -2.87 14.59 4.90
N ILE A 86 -3.75 15.54 4.59
CA ILE A 86 -3.71 16.88 5.20
C ILE A 86 -3.91 16.79 6.72
N LEU A 87 -4.89 16.02 7.17
CA LEU A 87 -5.12 15.79 8.61
C LEU A 87 -3.93 15.12 9.27
N LEU A 88 -3.29 14.15 8.60
CA LEU A 88 -2.11 13.48 9.11
C LEU A 88 -0.93 14.44 9.25
N ILE A 89 -0.69 15.31 8.25
CA ILE A 89 0.36 16.33 8.31
C ILE A 89 0.10 17.29 9.46
N VAL A 90 -1.11 17.84 9.57
CA VAL A 90 -1.49 18.76 10.65
C VAL A 90 -1.31 18.07 12.01
N TRP A 91 -1.73 16.82 12.14
CA TRP A 91 -1.58 16.03 13.37
C TRP A 91 -0.11 15.86 13.78
N ILE A 92 0.77 15.51 12.84
CA ILE A 92 2.22 15.38 13.09
C ILE A 92 2.82 16.74 13.50
N VAL A 93 2.50 17.80 12.76
CA VAL A 93 3.00 19.15 13.04
C VAL A 93 2.56 19.61 14.43
N SER A 94 1.31 19.39 14.80
CA SER A 94 0.78 19.71 16.12
C SER A 94 1.51 18.98 17.24
N ILE A 95 1.77 17.66 17.07
CA ILE A 95 2.54 16.89 18.05
C ILE A 95 3.93 17.50 18.27
N ILE A 96 4.62 17.86 17.20
CA ILE A 96 5.97 18.44 17.30
C ILE A 96 5.90 19.83 17.96
N ASP A 97 4.99 20.68 17.50
CA ASP A 97 4.82 22.03 18.04
C ASP A 97 4.51 22.01 19.54
N GLU A 98 3.61 21.13 20.01
CA GLU A 98 3.26 20.99 21.42
C GLU A 98 4.44 20.56 22.30
N ARG A 99 5.38 19.78 21.75
CA ARG A 99 6.59 19.35 22.47
C ARG A 99 7.71 20.38 22.42
N ILE A 100 7.89 21.05 21.28
CA ILE A 100 9.05 21.94 21.03
C ILE A 100 8.78 23.38 21.47
N LYS A 101 7.58 23.94 21.24
CA LYS A 101 7.28 25.34 21.60
C LYS A 101 7.52 25.64 23.09
N PRO A 102 7.19 24.77 24.06
CA PRO A 102 7.52 25.01 25.47
C PRO A 102 9.03 25.08 25.72
N ILE A 103 9.80 24.19 25.09
CA ILE A 103 11.27 24.18 25.18
C ILE A 103 11.84 25.48 24.60
N LEU A 104 11.35 25.88 23.42
CA LEU A 104 11.76 27.12 22.75
C LEU A 104 11.46 28.35 23.61
N ARG A 105 10.26 28.41 24.20
CA ARG A 105 9.89 29.48 25.14
C ARG A 105 10.76 29.49 26.39
N SER A 106 11.15 28.33 26.91
CA SER A 106 12.06 28.27 28.06
C SER A 106 13.51 28.64 27.73
N ALA A 107 13.97 28.29 26.53
CA ALA A 107 15.36 28.50 26.09
C ALA A 107 15.62 29.95 25.64
N ILE A 108 14.63 30.62 25.05
CA ILE A 108 14.77 32.01 24.63
C ILE A 108 14.48 32.94 25.83
N PRO A 109 15.43 33.83 26.22
CA PRO A 109 15.23 34.74 27.32
C PRO A 109 14.12 35.78 27.02
N GLN A 110 13.46 36.26 28.08
CA GLN A 110 12.24 37.07 28.00
C GLN A 110 12.42 38.39 27.22
N ASN A 111 13.63 38.96 27.27
CA ASN A 111 14.00 40.17 26.52
C ASN A 111 13.93 40.00 25.00
N VAL A 112 14.24 38.80 24.50
CA VAL A 112 14.16 38.50 23.06
C VAL A 112 12.74 38.09 22.66
N ARG A 113 11.99 37.42 23.55
CA ARG A 113 10.58 37.05 23.29
C ARG A 113 9.62 38.22 23.22
N ASN A 114 9.86 39.25 24.04
CA ASN A 114 9.09 40.49 24.05
C ASN A 114 9.58 41.51 23.01
N LEU A 115 10.57 41.15 22.18
CA LEU A 115 11.03 42.02 21.11
C LEU A 115 9.90 42.20 20.10
N ASP A 116 9.47 43.45 19.98
CA ASP A 116 8.46 43.85 19.01
C ASP A 116 9.13 44.02 17.64
N LEU A 117 8.70 43.23 16.65
CA LEU A 117 9.17 43.31 15.28
C LEU A 117 8.29 44.25 14.43
N GLY A 118 7.54 45.13 15.07
CA GLY A 118 6.74 46.21 14.46
C GLY A 118 5.30 45.84 14.15
N PHE A 119 5.02 44.55 13.94
CA PHE A 119 3.65 44.04 13.71
C PHE A 119 3.29 42.83 14.60
N PHE A 120 4.29 42.13 15.12
CA PHE A 120 4.13 40.94 15.97
C PHE A 120 5.32 40.83 16.94
N THR A 121 5.07 40.33 18.15
CA THR A 121 6.15 39.92 19.07
C THR A 121 6.69 38.54 18.70
N VAL A 122 7.95 38.27 19.03
CA VAL A 122 8.57 36.95 18.83
C VAL A 122 7.78 35.84 19.54
N ASP A 123 7.21 36.10 20.72
CA ASP A 123 6.36 35.11 21.41
C ASP A 123 5.04 34.83 20.67
N ASN A 124 4.43 35.84 20.04
CA ASN A 124 3.24 35.66 19.21
C ASN A 124 3.58 34.85 17.95
N LEU A 125 4.73 35.12 17.33
CA LEU A 125 5.19 34.35 16.19
C LEU A 125 5.30 32.87 16.56
N ILE A 126 6.01 32.55 17.65
CA ILE A 126 6.20 31.19 18.18
C ILE A 126 4.86 30.53 18.57
N GLY A 127 3.94 31.28 19.18
CA GLY A 127 2.65 30.76 19.64
C GLY A 127 1.69 30.44 18.50
N TYR A 128 1.39 31.44 17.66
CA TYR A 128 0.28 31.40 16.70
C TYR A 128 0.62 30.73 15.38
N THR A 129 1.89 30.64 15.01
CA THR A 129 2.29 30.02 13.73
C THR A 129 2.41 28.50 13.91
N PRO A 130 1.59 27.69 13.22
CA PRO A 130 1.78 26.24 13.18
C PRO A 130 3.06 25.90 12.40
N GLY A 131 3.85 24.95 12.90
CA GLY A 131 5.06 24.45 12.23
C GLY A 131 6.37 25.12 12.65
N ILE A 132 6.35 26.12 13.53
CA ILE A 132 7.59 26.71 14.07
C ILE A 132 8.39 25.71 14.89
N GLY A 133 7.72 24.83 15.64
CA GLY A 133 8.39 23.77 16.39
C GLY A 133 9.11 22.80 15.45
N VAL A 134 8.51 22.48 14.30
CA VAL A 134 9.14 21.67 13.25
C VAL A 134 10.39 22.34 12.69
N LEU A 135 10.30 23.62 12.31
CA LEU A 135 11.46 24.37 11.81
C LEU A 135 12.60 24.38 12.82
N PHE A 136 12.30 24.67 14.09
CA PHE A 136 13.30 24.67 15.14
C PHE A 136 13.89 23.27 15.38
N ALA A 137 13.06 22.22 15.36
CA ALA A 137 13.54 20.85 15.47
C ALA A 137 14.50 20.48 14.34
N VAL A 138 14.20 20.87 13.10
CA VAL A 138 15.10 20.66 11.95
C VAL A 138 16.44 21.36 12.16
N ILE A 139 16.43 22.62 12.58
CA ILE A 139 17.67 23.38 12.87
C ILE A 139 18.45 22.70 13.99
N ALA A 140 17.79 22.37 15.11
CA ALA A 140 18.43 21.73 16.25
C ALA A 140 19.04 20.36 15.90
N LEU A 141 18.31 19.52 15.15
CA LEU A 141 18.81 18.22 14.67
C LEU A 141 19.98 18.38 13.70
N THR A 142 19.93 19.39 12.83
CA THR A 142 21.03 19.70 11.91
C THR A 142 22.29 20.11 12.67
N LEU A 143 22.15 20.98 13.68
CA LEU A 143 23.27 21.38 14.54
C LEU A 143 23.82 20.21 15.35
N LEU A 144 22.95 19.34 15.87
CA LEU A 144 23.36 18.11 16.57
C LEU A 144 24.13 17.18 15.63
N GLY A 145 23.66 16.98 14.40
CA GLY A 145 24.36 16.19 13.38
C GLY A 145 25.71 16.78 12.99
N ALA A 146 25.79 18.10 12.81
CA ALA A 146 27.05 18.79 12.53
C ALA A 146 28.04 18.66 13.69
N LEU A 147 27.56 18.77 14.94
CA LEU A 147 28.39 18.56 16.12
C LEU A 147 28.90 17.12 16.18
N ALA A 148 28.04 16.13 15.91
CA ALA A 148 28.40 14.71 15.86
C ALA A 148 29.44 14.39 14.77
N ALA A 149 29.45 15.13 13.66
CA ALA A 149 30.43 14.96 12.60
C ALA A 149 31.85 15.39 13.02
N ASN A 150 31.98 16.35 13.94
CA ASN A 150 33.25 16.88 14.43
C ASN A 150 33.93 15.95 15.45
N LEU A 151 35.26 16.02 15.54
CA LEU A 151 36.09 15.17 16.41
C LEU A 151 35.67 15.24 17.90
N LEU A 152 35.29 16.43 18.38
CA LEU A 152 34.78 16.64 19.73
C LEU A 152 33.42 15.95 19.95
N GLY A 153 32.50 16.05 18.98
CA GLY A 153 31.19 15.40 19.09
C GLY A 153 31.29 13.88 19.04
N ARG A 154 32.16 13.32 18.18
CA ARG A 154 32.44 11.87 18.17
C ARG A 154 32.96 11.37 19.52
N THR A 155 33.81 12.15 20.17
CA THR A 155 34.38 11.80 21.49
C THR A 155 33.33 11.90 22.59
N LEU A 156 32.49 12.95 22.57
CA LEU A 156 31.40 13.14 23.53
C LEU A 156 30.36 12.02 23.42
N ILE A 157 29.95 11.67 22.19
CA ILE A 157 28.99 10.58 21.92
C ILE A 157 29.54 9.25 22.45
N ARG A 158 30.78 8.88 22.08
CA ARG A 158 31.42 7.65 22.57
C ARG A 158 31.54 7.60 24.09
N THR A 159 31.78 8.74 24.73
CA THR A 159 31.86 8.82 26.20
C THR A 159 30.47 8.64 26.82
N SER A 160 29.43 9.25 26.25
CA SER A 160 28.05 9.06 26.71
C SER A 160 27.57 7.62 26.56
N GLU A 161 27.94 6.95 25.47
CA GLU A 161 27.65 5.53 25.24
C GLU A 161 28.28 4.65 26.32
N ARG A 162 29.56 4.88 26.65
CA ARG A 162 30.24 4.13 27.73
C ARG A 162 29.56 4.32 29.08
N VAL A 163 29.05 5.51 29.38
CA VAL A 163 28.32 5.79 30.62
C VAL A 163 26.97 5.05 30.63
N VAL A 164 26.25 5.04 29.50
CA VAL A 164 24.99 4.30 29.36
C VAL A 164 25.20 2.79 29.44
N GLU A 165 26.26 2.27 28.82
CA GLU A 165 26.64 0.85 28.85
C GLU A 165 27.10 0.38 30.24
N ALA A 166 27.59 1.29 31.08
CA ALA A 166 27.98 1.00 32.47
C ALA A 166 26.76 0.74 33.38
N VAL A 167 25.55 1.15 32.99
CA VAL A 167 24.33 0.92 33.76
C VAL A 167 23.61 -0.34 33.20
N PRO A 168 23.55 -1.45 33.95
CA PRO A 168 23.07 -2.75 33.43
C PRO A 168 21.66 -2.73 32.81
N ILE A 169 20.76 -1.93 33.39
CA ILE A 169 19.38 -1.80 32.91
C ILE A 169 19.33 -1.02 31.60
N LEU A 170 20.09 0.07 31.49
CA LEU A 170 20.09 0.93 30.30
C LEU A 170 20.78 0.24 29.12
N ARG A 171 21.84 -0.54 29.37
CA ARG A 171 22.53 -1.33 28.35
C ARG A 171 21.59 -2.27 27.59
N THR A 172 20.69 -2.95 28.30
CA THR A 172 19.76 -3.93 27.72
C THR A 172 18.80 -3.31 26.70
N LEU A 173 18.49 -2.01 26.84
CA LEU A 173 17.61 -1.28 25.92
C LEU A 173 18.38 -0.50 24.87
N TYR A 174 19.51 0.10 25.25
CA TYR A 174 20.27 1.00 24.39
C TYR A 174 21.06 0.25 23.32
N THR A 175 21.66 -0.89 23.64
CA THR A 175 22.49 -1.65 22.68
C THR A 175 21.70 -2.10 21.45
N PRO A 176 20.50 -2.71 21.57
CA PRO A 176 19.69 -3.05 20.40
C PRO A 176 19.27 -1.83 19.58
N LEU A 177 18.89 -0.73 20.24
CA LEU A 177 18.49 0.51 19.56
C LEU A 177 19.65 1.12 18.77
N ARG A 178 20.85 1.14 19.36
CA ARG A 178 22.07 1.62 18.70
C ARG A 178 22.38 0.78 17.46
N GLN A 179 22.32 -0.55 17.58
CA GLN A 179 22.55 -1.46 16.45
C GLN A 179 21.58 -1.19 15.31
N LEU A 180 20.30 -0.97 15.60
CA LEU A 180 19.32 -0.58 14.59
C LEU A 180 19.71 0.73 13.91
N VAL A 181 20.09 1.76 14.67
CA VAL A 181 20.52 3.05 14.10
C VAL A 181 21.77 2.90 13.24
N GLU A 182 22.73 2.07 13.64
CA GLU A 182 23.95 1.78 12.88
C GLU A 182 23.65 1.11 11.54
N ILE A 183 22.76 0.10 11.54
CA ILE A 183 22.29 -0.57 10.32
C ILE A 183 21.66 0.42 9.33
N PHE A 184 20.85 1.37 9.81
CA PHE A 184 20.23 2.40 8.95
C PHE A 184 21.20 3.52 8.55
N SER A 185 22.29 3.73 9.29
CA SER A 185 23.27 4.79 9.04
C SER A 185 24.36 4.37 8.06
N ASP A 186 24.63 3.08 7.94
CA ASP A 186 25.56 2.55 6.94
C ASP A 186 25.00 2.78 5.53
N LYS A 187 25.54 3.80 4.87
CA LYS A 187 25.12 4.24 3.53
C LYS A 187 25.27 3.18 2.43
N GLU A 188 25.90 2.03 2.72
CA GLU A 188 25.97 0.88 1.81
C GLU A 188 24.82 -0.14 1.97
N SER A 189 23.99 -0.01 3.00
CA SER A 189 22.90 -0.93 3.35
C SER A 189 21.54 -0.51 2.77
N SER A 190 21.49 0.14 1.59
CA SER A 190 20.23 0.22 0.85
C SER A 190 19.73 -1.22 0.65
N SER A 191 18.80 -1.64 1.50
CA SER A 191 18.56 -3.04 1.80
C SER A 191 17.85 -3.78 0.67
N PHE A 192 17.56 -3.07 -0.42
CA PHE A 192 17.05 -3.59 -1.67
C PHE A 192 17.72 -2.80 -2.79
N LYS A 193 18.78 -3.35 -3.37
CA LYS A 193 19.53 -2.63 -4.41
C LYS A 193 18.85 -2.75 -5.78
N GLU A 194 18.23 -3.90 -6.01
CA GLU A 194 17.72 -4.28 -7.33
C GLU A 194 16.52 -5.21 -7.19
N VAL A 195 15.64 -5.20 -8.21
CA VAL A 195 14.54 -6.16 -8.34
C VAL A 195 15.02 -7.34 -9.17
N VAL A 196 14.75 -8.55 -8.71
CA VAL A 196 15.22 -9.79 -9.34
C VAL A 196 14.10 -10.82 -9.47
N LEU A 197 14.26 -11.74 -10.40
CA LEU A 197 13.50 -12.97 -10.47
C LEU A 197 14.38 -14.12 -9.96
N VAL A 198 13.80 -14.93 -9.07
CA VAL A 198 14.44 -16.12 -8.49
C VAL A 198 13.48 -17.29 -8.56
N GLU A 199 14.02 -18.50 -8.74
CA GLU A 199 13.20 -19.70 -8.68
C GLU A 199 12.81 -20.03 -7.23
N TYR A 200 11.52 -19.97 -6.93
CA TYR A 200 10.97 -20.26 -5.60
C TYR A 200 9.48 -20.64 -5.69
N PRO A 201 9.01 -21.67 -4.96
CA PRO A 201 9.75 -22.53 -4.04
C PRO A 201 10.45 -23.73 -4.71
N LYS A 202 10.33 -23.88 -6.03
CA LYS A 202 10.94 -24.97 -6.81
C LYS A 202 11.32 -24.50 -8.21
N GLU A 203 12.15 -25.29 -8.89
CA GLU A 203 12.56 -25.05 -10.28
C GLU A 203 11.36 -24.87 -11.23
N GLY A 204 11.48 -23.92 -12.15
CA GLY A 204 10.41 -23.55 -13.09
C GLY A 204 9.32 -22.63 -12.52
N THR A 205 9.32 -22.33 -11.22
CA THR A 205 8.42 -21.32 -10.61
C THR A 205 9.22 -20.09 -10.22
N TRP A 206 8.86 -18.92 -10.75
CA TRP A 206 9.59 -17.67 -10.54
C TRP A 206 8.86 -16.75 -9.56
N ALA A 207 9.62 -16.18 -8.62
CA ALA A 207 9.16 -15.16 -7.70
C ALA A 207 9.94 -13.86 -7.94
N VAL A 208 9.23 -12.73 -7.82
CA VAL A 208 9.86 -11.41 -7.75
C VAL A 208 10.44 -11.25 -6.35
N GLY A 209 11.70 -10.88 -6.28
CA GLY A 209 12.41 -10.61 -5.04
C GLY A 209 13.23 -9.33 -5.13
N PHE A 210 13.77 -8.93 -4.00
CA PHE A 210 14.65 -7.78 -3.89
C PHE A 210 16.02 -8.23 -3.39
N LEU A 211 17.07 -7.85 -4.11
CA LEU A 211 18.45 -8.19 -3.77
C LEU A 211 18.88 -7.41 -2.53
N THR A 212 19.30 -8.12 -1.48
CA THR A 212 19.71 -7.51 -0.21
C THR A 212 21.23 -7.37 -0.13
N SER A 213 21.90 -8.27 0.58
CA SER A 213 23.36 -8.32 0.74
C SER A 213 23.90 -9.70 0.37
N ARG A 214 25.18 -9.77 0.01
CA ARG A 214 25.90 -11.04 -0.09
C ARG A 214 25.84 -11.79 1.24
N ALA A 215 25.92 -13.11 1.19
CA ALA A 215 26.10 -13.92 2.40
C ALA A 215 27.33 -13.40 3.18
N ARG A 216 27.18 -13.24 4.49
CA ARG A 216 28.26 -12.79 5.39
C ARG A 216 28.32 -13.71 6.60
N GLU A 217 29.48 -13.73 7.24
CA GLU A 217 29.73 -14.41 8.52
C GLU A 217 29.28 -15.88 8.51
N GLU A 218 28.48 -16.28 9.50
CA GLU A 218 27.97 -17.65 9.71
C GLU A 218 27.35 -18.26 8.44
N ILE A 219 26.71 -17.44 7.61
CA ILE A 219 26.06 -17.90 6.38
C ILE A 219 27.10 -18.14 5.28
N ALA A 220 28.09 -17.26 5.12
CA ALA A 220 29.18 -17.42 4.16
C ALA A 220 30.17 -18.54 4.55
N VAL A 221 30.27 -18.89 5.83
CA VAL A 221 31.07 -20.04 6.26
C VAL A 221 30.42 -21.36 5.82
N LYS A 222 29.09 -21.39 5.71
CA LYS A 222 28.30 -22.59 5.40
C LYS A 222 27.86 -22.68 3.93
N LEU A 223 27.74 -21.54 3.27
CA LEU A 223 27.44 -21.40 1.85
C LEU A 223 28.67 -20.78 1.20
N GLU A 224 29.23 -21.39 0.16
CA GLU A 224 30.39 -20.86 -0.58
C GLU A 224 30.18 -19.37 -0.98
N ASP A 225 31.27 -18.65 -1.28
CA ASP A 225 31.31 -17.18 -1.45
C ASP A 225 30.40 -16.59 -2.57
N SER A 226 29.66 -17.41 -3.32
CA SER A 226 28.83 -17.02 -4.46
C SER A 226 27.32 -16.93 -4.17
N PHE A 227 26.91 -17.00 -2.90
CA PHE A 227 25.49 -16.86 -2.53
C PHE A 227 25.12 -15.43 -2.15
N VAL A 228 23.95 -14.98 -2.63
CA VAL A 228 23.41 -13.66 -2.31
C VAL A 228 22.02 -13.77 -1.69
N GLY A 229 21.73 -12.86 -0.76
CA GLY A 229 20.45 -12.75 -0.10
C GLY A 229 19.41 -12.11 -1.01
N VAL A 230 18.25 -12.75 -1.13
CA VAL A 230 17.08 -12.23 -1.83
C VAL A 230 15.90 -12.28 -0.89
N PHE A 231 15.26 -11.13 -0.68
CA PHE A 231 13.99 -11.07 0.03
C PHE A 231 12.85 -11.32 -0.95
N VAL A 232 12.09 -12.40 -0.74
CA VAL A 232 10.91 -12.78 -1.51
C VAL A 232 9.66 -12.39 -0.72
N PRO A 233 9.02 -11.26 -1.03
CA PRO A 233 7.85 -10.79 -0.31
C PRO A 233 6.60 -11.59 -0.64
N THR A 234 5.61 -11.50 0.25
CA THR A 234 4.26 -12.00 0.01
C THR A 234 3.38 -10.92 -0.62
N THR A 235 2.41 -11.31 -1.43
CA THR A 235 1.38 -10.39 -1.95
C THR A 235 0.12 -10.44 -1.06
N PRO A 236 -0.62 -9.33 -0.87
CA PRO A 236 -0.28 -7.96 -1.27
C PRO A 236 0.62 -7.22 -0.26
N ASN A 237 1.07 -7.87 0.82
CA ASN A 237 1.83 -7.22 1.89
C ASN A 237 3.36 -7.38 1.70
N PRO A 238 4.09 -6.36 1.20
CA PRO A 238 5.52 -6.45 0.93
C PRO A 238 6.39 -6.43 2.19
N THR A 239 5.78 -6.27 3.38
CA THR A 239 6.50 -6.27 4.66
C THR A 239 6.74 -7.67 5.23
N SER A 240 6.06 -8.69 4.69
CA SER A 240 6.26 -10.09 5.03
C SER A 240 6.83 -10.86 3.85
N GLY A 241 7.55 -11.94 4.12
CA GLY A 241 8.23 -12.72 3.09
C GLY A 241 9.27 -13.67 3.66
N PHE A 242 10.12 -14.18 2.78
CA PHE A 242 11.24 -15.04 3.13
C PHE A 242 12.53 -14.36 2.70
N LEU A 243 13.56 -14.41 3.56
CA LEU A 243 14.93 -14.19 3.12
C LEU A 243 15.47 -15.54 2.68
N ILE A 244 15.86 -15.65 1.41
CA ILE A 244 16.50 -16.84 0.86
C ILE A 244 17.90 -16.48 0.37
N TYR A 245 18.82 -17.45 0.42
CA TYR A 245 20.13 -17.34 -0.20
C TYR A 245 20.14 -18.21 -1.45
N VAL A 246 20.48 -17.58 -2.57
CA VAL A 246 20.52 -18.22 -3.88
C VAL A 246 21.90 -17.98 -4.52
N PRO A 247 22.42 -18.95 -5.31
CA PRO A 247 23.62 -18.73 -6.11
C PRO A 247 23.44 -17.52 -7.04
N GLU A 248 24.46 -16.66 -7.12
CA GLU A 248 24.42 -15.42 -7.93
C GLU A 248 24.13 -15.71 -9.42
N ASP A 249 24.58 -16.85 -9.94
CA ASP A 249 24.35 -17.31 -11.33
C ASP A 249 22.90 -17.77 -11.61
N LYS A 250 22.09 -18.00 -10.57
CA LYS A 250 20.68 -18.42 -10.69
C LYS A 250 19.68 -17.26 -10.60
N ILE A 251 20.16 -16.02 -10.62
CA ILE A 251 19.34 -14.82 -10.46
C ILE A 251 19.17 -14.12 -11.80
N ARG A 252 17.94 -13.66 -12.07
CA ARG A 252 17.65 -12.83 -13.26
C ARG A 252 17.32 -11.41 -12.82
N HIS A 253 18.18 -10.47 -13.16
CA HIS A 253 17.98 -9.05 -12.83
C HIS A 253 16.84 -8.46 -13.68
N LEU A 254 15.98 -7.66 -13.04
CA LEU A 254 14.91 -6.94 -13.72
C LEU A 254 15.28 -5.45 -13.85
N ASN A 255 15.10 -4.91 -15.05
CA ASN A 255 15.32 -3.49 -15.36
C ASN A 255 14.12 -2.62 -14.94
N MET A 256 13.78 -2.66 -13.65
CA MET A 256 12.73 -1.82 -13.04
C MET A 256 13.20 -1.26 -11.71
N SER A 257 12.60 -0.15 -11.27
CA SER A 257 12.89 0.42 -9.97
C SER A 257 12.34 -0.46 -8.84
N VAL A 258 12.92 -0.34 -7.64
CA VAL A 258 12.43 -1.06 -6.44
C VAL A 258 10.98 -0.66 -6.12
N GLU A 259 10.62 0.61 -6.35
CA GLU A 259 9.25 1.11 -6.17
C GLU A 259 8.28 0.43 -7.15
N ASP A 260 8.69 0.24 -8.40
CA ASP A 260 7.87 -0.42 -9.42
C ASP A 260 7.71 -1.92 -9.13
N GLY A 261 8.76 -2.58 -8.66
CA GLY A 261 8.67 -3.95 -8.11
C GLY A 261 7.72 -4.03 -6.92
N ALA A 262 7.80 -3.08 -5.98
CA ALA A 262 6.92 -3.04 -4.81
C ALA A 262 5.44 -2.82 -5.21
N LYS A 263 5.17 -1.95 -6.19
CA LYS A 263 3.81 -1.76 -6.74
C LYS A 263 3.26 -3.04 -7.37
N LEU A 264 4.09 -3.79 -8.10
CA LEU A 264 3.71 -5.07 -8.68
C LEU A 264 3.26 -6.06 -7.58
N ILE A 265 4.04 -6.16 -6.50
CA ILE A 265 3.75 -7.04 -5.36
C ILE A 265 2.49 -6.60 -4.61
N VAL A 266 2.37 -5.31 -4.27
CA VAL A 266 1.21 -4.76 -3.54
C VAL A 266 -0.09 -4.90 -4.34
N SER A 267 -0.02 -4.72 -5.65
CA SER A 267 -1.16 -4.90 -6.54
C SER A 267 -1.48 -6.37 -6.87
N ALA A 268 -0.75 -7.32 -6.29
CA ALA A 268 -0.86 -8.75 -6.60
C ALA A 268 -0.74 -9.07 -8.10
N GLY A 269 0.13 -8.33 -8.81
CA GLY A 269 0.37 -8.53 -10.24
C GLY A 269 -0.52 -7.72 -11.19
N VAL A 270 -1.48 -6.95 -10.67
CA VAL A 270 -2.40 -6.16 -11.51
C VAL A 270 -1.70 -4.94 -12.15
N VAL A 271 -0.75 -4.34 -11.44
CA VAL A 271 0.05 -3.21 -11.94
C VAL A 271 1.40 -3.75 -12.41
N VAL A 272 1.57 -3.90 -13.71
CA VAL A 272 2.82 -4.35 -14.33
C VAL A 272 3.63 -3.15 -14.81
N PRO A 273 4.85 -2.91 -14.27
CA PRO A 273 5.74 -1.89 -14.79
C PRO A 273 6.07 -2.15 -16.26
N LYS A 274 6.09 -1.11 -17.10
CA LYS A 274 6.49 -1.27 -18.51
C LYS A 274 7.93 -1.73 -18.55
N ALA A 275 8.22 -2.74 -19.37
CA ALA A 275 9.59 -3.10 -19.66
C ALA A 275 10.29 -1.87 -20.25
N THR A 276 11.41 -1.46 -19.64
CA THR A 276 12.28 -0.45 -20.25
C THR A 276 12.84 -1.08 -21.52
N ASP A 277 12.32 -0.66 -22.66
CA ASP A 277 12.60 -1.21 -23.97
C ASP A 277 14.12 -1.09 -24.25
N GLN A 278 14.82 -2.22 -24.34
CA GLN A 278 16.08 -2.25 -25.07
C GLN A 278 15.73 -2.32 -26.55
N SER A 279 15.28 -1.19 -27.10
CA SER A 279 15.12 -0.98 -28.53
C SER A 279 16.49 -1.18 -29.21
N GLY A 280 16.73 -2.41 -29.67
CA GLY A 280 18.00 -2.82 -30.26
C GLY A 280 18.12 -4.31 -30.62
N LEU A 281 17.23 -5.18 -30.14
CA LEU A 281 17.14 -6.56 -30.63
C LEU A 281 15.80 -6.76 -31.33
N GLY A 282 15.91 -7.11 -32.61
CA GLY A 282 14.86 -7.03 -33.63
C GLY A 282 13.52 -7.60 -33.21
N SER A 283 12.48 -6.85 -33.59
CA SER A 283 11.10 -7.27 -33.64
C SER A 283 10.93 -8.42 -34.63
N ASP A 284 11.23 -9.64 -34.21
CA ASP A 284 10.71 -10.84 -34.88
C ASP A 284 9.57 -11.41 -34.04
N ASN A 285 8.38 -11.33 -34.65
CA ASN A 285 7.10 -11.80 -34.16
C ASN A 285 7.19 -13.16 -33.46
N VAL A 286 6.96 -13.19 -32.14
CA VAL A 286 6.56 -14.42 -31.46
C VAL A 286 5.08 -14.31 -31.13
N ALA A 287 4.26 -14.78 -32.07
CA ALA A 287 2.86 -15.07 -31.82
C ALA A 287 2.74 -16.12 -30.71
N LEU A 288 1.94 -15.83 -29.69
CA LEU A 288 1.60 -16.81 -28.66
C LEU A 288 0.75 -17.93 -29.28
N PRO A 289 1.06 -19.21 -29.03
CA PRO A 289 0.22 -20.30 -29.49
C PRO A 289 -1.10 -20.34 -28.68
N GLU A 290 -2.22 -20.22 -29.37
CA GLU A 290 -3.55 -20.54 -28.83
C GLU A 290 -3.61 -22.01 -28.39
N LYS A 291 -4.21 -22.26 -27.22
CA LYS A 291 -4.82 -23.53 -26.85
C LYS A 291 -6.20 -23.28 -26.28
#